data_AF-A0A349EFG1-F1
#
_entry.id   AF-A0A349EFG1-F1
#
_cell.length_a   1.000
_cell.length_b   1.000
_cell.length_c   1.000
_cell.angle_alpha   90.00
_cell.angle_beta   90.00
_cell.angle_gamma   90.00
#
_symmetry.space_group_name_H-M   'P 1'
#
loop_
_entity.id
_entity.type
_entity.pdbx_description
1 polymer ?
#
loop_
_entity_poly.entity_id
_entity_poly.type
_entity_poly.pdbx_seq_one_letter_code
_entity_poly.pdbx_strand_id
1 'polypeptide(L)'
;MAARHGFKAAQLQATFSRAQAQPSIIAAMSKPAEAKPWFAYREIFVNPKRIQGGVQFWRTHASALARAEQVYGVPPQIVVAIIGVETQYGGNMGKYRVFEALSTLAFGYPRRAAFFRKELENYLLLTRAEGIDPLNLRGSYAGAMGLGQFMPS
;
A
#
# COMPACT_ATOMS: atom_id res chain seq x y z
N MET A 1 7.70 7.54 19.18
CA MET A 1 7.69 8.72 18.29
C MET A 1 8.36 9.95 18.90
N ALA A 2 7.90 10.50 20.02
CA ALA A 2 8.51 11.72 20.60
C ALA A 2 9.96 11.51 21.05
N ALA A 3 10.21 10.57 21.98
CA ALA A 3 11.55 10.32 22.52
C ALA A 3 12.56 9.83 21.46
N ARG A 4 12.14 8.92 20.56
CA ARG A 4 13.04 8.30 19.57
C ARG A 4 13.27 9.16 18.32
N HIS A 5 12.24 9.85 17.85
CA HIS A 5 12.23 10.48 16.51
C HIS A 5 11.98 11.98 16.56
N GLY A 6 11.86 12.59 17.74
CA GLY A 6 11.71 14.04 17.91
C GLY A 6 10.36 14.60 17.48
N PHE A 7 9.29 13.79 17.42
CA PHE A 7 7.94 14.31 17.13
C PHE A 7 7.41 15.13 18.31
N LYS A 8 6.72 16.24 18.02
CA LYS A 8 5.96 16.98 19.03
C LYS A 8 4.73 16.18 19.45
N ALA A 9 4.66 15.80 20.73
CA ALA A 9 3.58 14.97 21.25
C ALA A 9 2.18 15.58 21.01
N ALA A 10 2.03 16.90 21.21
CA ALA A 10 0.77 17.61 20.97
C ALA A 10 0.30 17.53 19.51
N GLN A 11 1.22 17.61 18.54
CA GLN A 11 0.88 17.47 17.13
C GLN A 11 0.41 16.05 16.82
N LEU A 12 1.11 15.02 17.32
CA LEU A 12 0.69 13.64 17.14
C LEU A 12 -0.67 13.37 17.78
N GLN A 13 -0.90 13.84 19.01
CA GLN A 13 -2.19 13.72 19.69
C GLN A 13 -3.33 14.35 18.87
N ALA A 14 -3.10 15.54 18.30
CA ALA A 14 -4.06 16.20 17.42
C ALA A 14 -4.29 15.43 16.09
N THR A 15 -3.26 14.78 15.55
CA THR A 15 -3.43 13.92 14.36
C THR A 15 -4.22 12.66 14.69
N PHE A 16 -3.90 11.99 15.81
CA PHE A 16 -4.58 10.77 16.25
C PHE A 16 -6.03 11.02 16.67
N SER A 17 -6.37 12.18 17.25
CA SER A 17 -7.74 12.52 17.61
C SER A 17 -8.66 12.70 16.39
N ARG A 18 -8.09 12.92 15.21
CA ARG A 18 -8.82 13.02 13.93
C ARG A 18 -8.97 11.68 13.23
N ALA A 19 -8.24 10.64 13.66
CA ALA A 19 -8.35 9.31 13.06
C ALA A 19 -9.62 8.61 13.51
N GLN A 20 -10.27 7.94 12.57
CA GLN A 20 -11.42 7.10 12.84
C GLN A 20 -11.00 5.63 12.80
N ALA A 21 -11.41 4.86 13.81
CA ALA A 21 -11.28 3.42 13.76
C ALA A 21 -12.14 2.86 12.62
N GLN A 22 -11.63 1.87 11.90
CA GLN A 22 -12.29 1.29 10.73
C GLN A 22 -12.64 -0.19 11.00
N PRO A 23 -13.81 -0.52 11.59
CA PRO A 23 -14.19 -1.91 11.89
C PRO A 23 -14.16 -2.84 10.68
N SER A 24 -14.45 -2.30 9.48
CA SER A 24 -14.37 -3.02 8.21
C SER A 24 -12.96 -3.56 7.90
N ILE A 25 -11.91 -2.90 8.39
CA ILE A 25 -10.52 -3.36 8.23
C ILE A 25 -10.23 -4.56 9.12
N ILE A 26 -10.71 -4.55 10.37
CA ILE A 26 -10.59 -5.70 11.28
C ILE A 26 -11.34 -6.90 10.70
N ALA A 27 -12.55 -6.69 10.17
CA ALA A 27 -13.33 -7.72 9.51
C ALA A 27 -12.58 -8.30 8.29
N ALA A 28 -12.01 -7.44 7.43
CA ALA A 28 -11.24 -7.87 6.27
C ALA A 28 -10.02 -8.70 6.65
N MET A 29 -9.26 -8.28 7.68
CA MET A 29 -8.07 -8.98 8.17
C MET A 29 -8.39 -10.32 8.85
N SER A 30 -9.63 -10.49 9.31
CA SER A 30 -10.09 -11.69 10.02
C SER A 30 -10.78 -12.71 9.09
N LYS A 31 -10.92 -12.41 7.80
CA LYS A 31 -11.47 -13.37 6.84
C LYS A 31 -10.54 -14.59 6.73
N PRO A 32 -11.10 -15.81 6.72
CA PRO A 32 -10.32 -17.01 6.47
C PRO A 32 -9.74 -16.98 5.06
N ALA A 33 -8.63 -17.69 4.85
CA ALA A 33 -8.01 -17.80 3.54
C ALA A 33 -8.92 -18.63 2.61
N GLU A 34 -9.34 -18.05 1.50
CA GLU A 34 -9.96 -18.78 0.39
C GLU A 34 -8.86 -19.19 -0.60
N ALA A 35 -8.74 -20.49 -0.89
CA ALA A 35 -7.81 -20.99 -1.90
C ALA A 35 -8.58 -21.33 -3.18
N LYS A 36 -8.11 -20.79 -4.32
CA LYS A 36 -8.57 -21.18 -5.66
C LYS A 36 -7.51 -22.08 -6.31
N PRO A 37 -7.89 -23.06 -7.13
CA PRO A 37 -6.92 -23.82 -7.91
C PRO A 37 -6.21 -22.89 -8.92
N TRP A 38 -4.99 -23.25 -9.32
CA TRP A 38 -4.12 -22.40 -10.14
C TRP A 38 -4.81 -21.87 -11.41
N PHE A 39 -5.49 -22.74 -12.17
CA PHE A 39 -6.14 -22.36 -13.42
C PHE A 39 -7.19 -21.25 -13.21
N ALA A 40 -8.00 -21.34 -12.16
CA ALA A 40 -9.00 -20.34 -11.82
C ALA A 40 -8.37 -19.04 -11.28
N TYR A 41 -7.26 -19.15 -10.52
CA TYR A 41 -6.54 -17.96 -10.03
C TYR A 41 -5.86 -17.20 -11.18
N ARG A 42 -5.24 -17.93 -12.12
CA ARG A 42 -4.55 -17.37 -13.29
C ARG A 42 -5.49 -16.49 -14.12
N GLU A 43 -6.75 -16.90 -14.32
CA GLU A 43 -7.72 -16.14 -15.13
C GLU A 43 -8.04 -14.74 -14.57
N ILE A 44 -7.90 -14.55 -13.26
CA ILE A 44 -8.09 -13.25 -12.60
C ILE A 44 -7.06 -12.22 -13.11
N PHE A 45 -5.84 -12.68 -13.43
CA PHE A 45 -4.70 -11.82 -13.77
C PHE A 45 -4.27 -11.89 -15.23
N VAL A 46 -4.37 -13.06 -15.86
CA VAL A 46 -3.96 -13.31 -17.25
C VAL A 46 -5.21 -13.34 -18.13
N ASN A 47 -5.68 -12.14 -18.51
CA ASN A 47 -6.84 -11.96 -19.36
C ASN A 47 -6.66 -10.76 -20.31
N PRO A 48 -7.46 -10.64 -21.39
CA PRO A 48 -7.28 -9.60 -22.40
C PRO A 48 -7.26 -8.19 -21.84
N LYS A 49 -8.13 -7.88 -20.88
CA LYS A 49 -8.21 -6.55 -20.24
C LYS A 49 -6.89 -6.16 -19.57
N ARG A 50 -6.31 -7.05 -18.76
CA ARG A 50 -5.05 -6.78 -18.04
C ARG A 50 -3.83 -6.75 -18.98
N ILE A 51 -3.83 -7.57 -20.03
CA ILE A 51 -2.77 -7.56 -21.05
C ILE A 51 -2.79 -6.23 -21.82
N GLN A 52 -3.96 -5.81 -22.32
CA GLN A 52 -4.11 -4.53 -23.02
C GLN A 52 -3.72 -3.34 -22.15
N GLY A 53 -4.15 -3.34 -20.88
CA GLY A 53 -3.74 -2.33 -19.90
C GLY A 53 -2.23 -2.30 -19.68
N GLY A 54 -1.57 -3.46 -19.65
CA GLY A 54 -0.13 -3.56 -19.48
C GLY A 54 0.65 -3.03 -20.68
N VAL A 55 0.20 -3.36 -21.89
CA VAL A 55 0.78 -2.80 -23.13
C VAL A 55 0.64 -1.28 -23.14
N GLN A 56 -0.52 -0.74 -22.76
CA GLN A 56 -0.72 0.70 -22.70
C GLN A 56 0.17 1.36 -21.63
N PHE A 57 0.22 0.80 -20.42
CA PHE A 57 1.07 1.30 -19.34
C PHE A 57 2.55 1.29 -19.76
N TRP A 58 3.02 0.21 -20.38
CA TRP A 58 4.38 0.13 -20.91
C TRP A 58 4.65 1.24 -21.90
N ARG A 59 3.80 1.41 -22.91
CA ARG A 59 3.98 2.45 -23.95
C ARG A 59 4.05 3.85 -23.33
N THR A 60 3.17 4.16 -22.37
CA THR A 60 3.16 5.44 -21.65
C THR A 60 4.45 5.67 -20.85
N HIS A 61 5.01 4.62 -20.25
CA HIS A 61 6.16 4.71 -19.33
C HIS A 61 7.45 4.11 -19.87
N ALA A 62 7.59 3.99 -21.19
CA ALA A 62 8.68 3.25 -21.83
C ALA A 62 10.07 3.76 -21.41
N SER A 63 10.25 5.08 -21.31
CA SER A 63 11.52 5.69 -20.88
C SER A 63 11.84 5.40 -19.41
N ALA A 64 10.84 5.43 -18.52
CA ALA A 64 11.02 5.12 -17.11
C ALA A 64 11.34 3.64 -16.90
N LEU A 65 10.69 2.75 -17.64
CA LEU A 65 10.93 1.31 -17.60
C LEU A 65 12.33 0.96 -18.12
N ALA A 66 12.75 1.52 -19.26
CA ALA A 66 14.10 1.31 -19.80
C ALA A 66 15.18 1.81 -18.82
N ARG A 67 14.96 2.96 -18.19
CA ARG A 67 15.87 3.47 -17.16
C ARG A 67 15.91 2.57 -15.93
N ALA A 68 14.76 2.06 -15.48
CA ALA A 68 14.71 1.13 -14.34
C ALA A 68 15.47 -0.18 -14.64
N GLU A 69 15.34 -0.70 -15.86
CA GLU A 69 16.11 -1.87 -16.31
C GLU A 69 17.61 -1.59 -16.31
N GLN A 70 18.05 -0.44 -16.84
CA GLN A 70 19.47 -0.06 -16.85
C GLN A 70 20.07 0.11 -15.46
N VAL A 71 19.33 0.74 -14.54
CA VAL A 71 19.83 1.06 -13.20
C VAL A 71 19.77 -0.15 -12.26
N TYR A 72 18.69 -0.94 -12.35
CA TYR A 72 18.42 -2.00 -11.37
C TYR A 72 18.51 -3.42 -11.95
N GLY A 73 18.70 -3.59 -13.27
CA GLY A 73 18.77 -4.89 -13.93
C GLY A 73 17.45 -5.66 -13.97
N VAL A 74 16.32 -5.00 -13.66
CA VAL A 74 15.00 -5.64 -13.61
C VAL A 74 14.30 -5.50 -14.97
N PRO A 75 13.93 -6.60 -15.64
CA PRO A 75 13.26 -6.52 -16.93
C PRO A 75 11.92 -5.77 -16.85
N PRO A 76 11.60 -4.89 -17.81
CA PRO A 76 10.39 -4.07 -17.79
C PRO A 76 9.09 -4.87 -17.64
N GLN A 77 8.99 -6.05 -18.27
CA GLN A 77 7.81 -6.92 -18.16
C GLN A 77 7.51 -7.33 -16.72
N ILE A 78 8.52 -7.46 -15.86
CA ILE A 78 8.34 -7.79 -14.44
C ILE A 78 7.75 -6.60 -13.70
N VAL A 79 8.29 -5.40 -13.92
CA VAL A 79 7.76 -4.16 -13.30
C VAL A 79 6.31 -3.92 -13.71
N VAL A 80 6.02 -4.04 -15.01
CA VAL A 80 4.66 -3.89 -15.55
C VAL A 80 3.73 -4.96 -14.96
N ALA A 81 4.16 -6.23 -14.90
CA ALA A 81 3.34 -7.30 -14.34
C ALA A 81 3.00 -7.08 -12.87
N ILE A 82 3.95 -6.66 -12.03
CA ILE A 82 3.73 -6.36 -10.61
C ILE A 82 2.69 -5.24 -10.46
N ILE A 83 2.89 -4.10 -11.12
CA ILE A 83 1.95 -2.97 -11.06
C ILE A 83 0.55 -3.37 -11.57
N GLY A 84 0.52 -4.22 -12.61
CA GLY A 84 -0.70 -4.80 -13.14
C GLY A 84 -1.44 -5.63 -12.10
N VAL A 85 -0.77 -6.61 -11.48
CA VAL A 85 -1.35 -7.48 -10.45
C VAL A 85 -1.85 -6.67 -9.26
N GLU A 86 -1.03 -5.77 -8.74
CA GLU A 86 -1.31 -5.01 -7.51
C GLU A 86 -2.46 -4.02 -7.65
N THR A 87 -2.45 -3.19 -8.69
CA THR A 87 -3.38 -2.05 -8.78
C THR A 87 -4.13 -1.95 -10.09
N GLN A 88 -3.94 -2.91 -11.00
CA GLN A 88 -4.44 -2.82 -12.37
C GLN A 88 -3.98 -1.51 -13.01
N TYR A 89 -2.67 -1.22 -12.88
CA TYR A 89 -2.04 -0.01 -13.43
C TYR A 89 -2.63 1.30 -12.88
N GLY A 90 -2.95 1.32 -11.58
CA GLY A 90 -3.53 2.46 -10.89
C GLY A 90 -5.06 2.50 -10.83
N GLY A 91 -5.76 1.56 -11.49
CA GLY A 91 -7.23 1.47 -11.44
C GLY A 91 -7.80 1.14 -10.05
N ASN A 92 -7.02 0.51 -9.17
CA ASN A 92 -7.38 0.21 -7.79
C ASN A 92 -6.18 0.34 -6.85
N MET A 93 -5.96 1.53 -6.28
CA MET A 93 -4.88 1.78 -5.31
C MET A 93 -5.33 1.69 -3.85
N GLY A 94 -6.57 1.27 -3.61
CA GLY A 94 -7.19 1.27 -2.30
C GLY A 94 -7.88 2.59 -1.94
N LYS A 95 -8.79 2.50 -0.97
CA LYS A 95 -9.73 3.59 -0.62
C LYS A 95 -9.60 4.08 0.81
N TYR A 96 -8.88 3.36 1.67
CA TYR A 96 -8.74 3.70 3.08
C TYR A 96 -7.64 4.75 3.23
N ARG A 97 -7.80 5.69 4.17
CA ARG A 97 -6.67 6.51 4.60
C ARG A 97 -5.64 5.61 5.27
N VAL A 98 -4.39 5.69 4.83
CA VAL A 98 -3.33 4.79 5.30
C VAL A 98 -3.13 4.95 6.81
N PHE A 99 -3.16 6.19 7.31
CA PHE A 99 -3.06 6.47 8.74
C PHE A 99 -4.15 5.77 9.55
N GLU A 100 -5.41 5.80 9.08
CA GLU A 100 -6.54 5.16 9.76
C GLU A 100 -6.43 3.64 9.69
N ALA A 101 -6.01 3.07 8.55
CA ALA A 101 -5.79 1.64 8.39
C ALA A 101 -4.72 1.11 9.34
N LEU A 102 -3.56 1.75 9.34
CA LEU A 102 -2.44 1.37 10.20
C LEU A 102 -2.77 1.60 11.68
N SER A 103 -3.42 2.70 12.05
CA SER A 103 -3.84 2.96 13.44
C SER A 103 -4.85 1.93 13.93
N THR A 104 -5.85 1.61 13.10
CA THR A 104 -6.86 0.58 13.41
C THR A 104 -6.20 -0.77 13.68
N LEU A 105 -5.23 -1.18 12.85
CA LEU A 105 -4.55 -2.46 13.01
C LEU A 105 -3.49 -2.45 14.13
N ALA A 106 -2.78 -1.33 14.32
CA ALA A 106 -1.77 -1.17 15.35
C ALA A 106 -2.36 -1.25 16.77
N PHE A 107 -3.57 -0.74 16.97
CA PHE A 107 -4.19 -0.64 18.29
C PHE A 107 -5.42 -1.55 18.47
N GLY A 108 -6.09 -1.93 17.38
CA GLY A 108 -7.32 -2.74 17.41
C GLY A 108 -7.16 -4.18 16.93
N TYR A 109 -5.95 -4.63 16.54
CA TYR A 109 -5.73 -5.98 16.00
C TYR A 109 -4.58 -6.74 16.71
N PRO A 110 -4.84 -7.33 17.89
CA PRO A 110 -3.80 -7.91 18.74
C PRO A 110 -2.86 -8.90 18.04
N ARG A 111 -3.40 -9.76 17.16
CA ARG A 111 -2.65 -10.81 16.44
C ARG A 111 -1.43 -10.28 15.69
N ARG A 112 -1.48 -9.06 15.14
CA ARG A 112 -0.38 -8.43 14.38
C ARG A 112 -0.08 -7.00 14.81
N ALA A 113 -0.52 -6.58 15.98
CA ALA A 113 -0.40 -5.20 16.47
C ALA A 113 1.06 -4.70 16.45
N ALA A 114 2.03 -5.54 16.83
CA ALA A 114 3.45 -5.17 16.83
C ALA A 114 3.97 -4.83 15.42
N PHE A 115 3.59 -5.61 14.42
CA PHE A 115 3.94 -5.36 13.02
C PHE A 115 3.33 -4.03 12.54
N PHE A 116 2.02 -3.82 12.74
CA PHE A 116 1.37 -2.60 12.27
C PHE A 116 1.78 -1.35 13.04
N ARG A 117 2.23 -1.47 14.30
CA ARG A 117 2.88 -0.36 15.02
C ARG A 117 4.19 0.07 14.36
N LYS A 118 4.99 -0.88 13.86
CA LYS A 118 6.21 -0.58 13.10
C LYS A 118 5.89 0.10 11.77
N GLU A 119 4.88 -0.38 11.05
CA GLU A 119 4.42 0.24 9.80
C GLU A 119 3.87 1.65 10.03
N LEU A 120 3.11 1.86 11.10
CA LEU A 120 2.61 3.18 11.49
C LEU A 120 3.75 4.15 11.86
N GLU A 121 4.78 3.66 12.56
CA GLU A 121 6.00 4.42 12.86
C GLU A 121 6.71 4.84 11.57
N ASN A 122 6.95 3.90 10.64
CA ASN A 122 7.57 4.19 9.35
C ASN A 122 6.73 5.13 8.48
N TYR A 123 5.41 4.96 8.47
CA TYR A 123 4.50 5.85 7.74
C TYR A 123 4.56 7.30 8.22
N LEU A 124 4.58 7.50 9.55
CA LEU A 124 4.72 8.83 10.14
C LEU A 124 6.09 9.45 9.82
N LEU A 125 7.15 8.64 9.78
CA LEU A 125 8.47 9.10 9.37
C LEU A 125 8.51 9.50 7.89
N LEU A 126 7.96 8.67 7.01
CA LEU A 126 7.85 8.91 5.57
C LEU A 126 7.09 10.21 5.29
N THR A 127 5.88 10.34 5.83
CA THR A 127 5.03 11.54 5.62
C THR A 127 5.69 12.82 6.13
N ARG A 128 6.41 12.74 7.25
CA ARG A 128 7.22 13.87 7.74
C ARG A 128 8.39 14.21 6.79
N ALA A 129 9.12 13.20 6.30
CA ALA A 129 10.24 13.40 5.39
C ALA A 129 9.82 14.02 4.05
N GLU A 130 8.66 13.61 3.54
CA GLU A 130 8.10 14.10 2.28
C GLU A 130 7.25 15.37 2.44
N GLY A 131 7.06 15.88 3.66
CA GLY A 131 6.23 17.07 3.92
C GLY A 131 4.74 16.89 3.62
N ILE A 132 4.24 15.66 3.71
CA ILE A 132 2.85 15.28 3.38
C ILE A 132 2.02 15.20 4.66
N ASP A 133 0.78 15.70 4.65
CA ASP A 133 -0.17 15.45 5.73
C ASP A 133 -0.48 13.94 5.82
N PRO A 134 -0.19 13.25 6.93
CA PRO A 134 -0.42 11.82 7.08
C PRO A 134 -1.89 11.40 6.92
N LEU A 135 -2.86 12.32 6.96
CA LEU A 135 -4.27 12.03 6.75
C LEU A 135 -4.70 12.02 5.26
N ASN A 136 -3.80 12.41 4.35
CA ASN A 136 -4.14 12.56 2.93
C ASN A 136 -3.86 11.32 2.07
N LEU A 137 -2.89 10.47 2.45
CA LEU A 137 -2.56 9.31 1.64
C LEU A 137 -3.61 8.21 1.78
N ARG A 138 -3.95 7.60 0.65
CA ARG A 138 -4.86 6.46 0.55
C ARG A 138 -4.13 5.18 0.15
N GLY A 139 -4.68 4.06 0.57
CA GLY A 139 -4.09 2.75 0.34
C GLY A 139 -5.06 1.60 0.63
N SER A 140 -4.49 0.39 0.66
CA SER A 140 -5.21 -0.83 1.00
C SER A 140 -5.69 -0.83 2.46
N TYR A 141 -6.54 -1.80 2.79
CA TYR A 141 -6.97 -2.02 4.17
C TYR A 141 -5.81 -2.39 5.11
N ALA A 142 -4.67 -2.84 4.57
CA ALA A 142 -3.48 -3.18 5.33
C ALA A 142 -2.44 -2.04 5.37
N GLY A 143 -2.71 -0.90 4.72
CA GLY A 143 -1.79 0.24 4.66
C GLY A 143 -0.77 0.20 3.51
N ALA A 144 -0.98 -0.67 2.52
CA ALA A 144 -0.16 -0.70 1.31
C ALA A 144 -0.51 0.47 0.37
N MET A 145 0.49 1.09 -0.26
CA MET A 145 0.36 2.40 -0.90
C MET A 145 0.80 2.41 -2.37
N GLY A 146 0.12 3.24 -3.17
CA GLY A 146 0.53 3.57 -4.54
C GLY A 146 0.44 2.42 -5.53
N LEU A 147 1.06 2.61 -6.70
CA LEU A 147 0.99 1.69 -7.85
C LEU A 147 1.49 0.28 -7.53
N GLY A 148 2.54 0.17 -6.71
CA GLY A 148 3.15 -1.10 -6.33
C GLY A 148 2.67 -1.67 -5.01
N GLN A 149 1.71 -1.03 -4.33
CA GLN A 149 1.21 -1.45 -3.01
C GLN A 149 2.35 -1.68 -2.00
N PHE A 150 3.28 -0.72 -1.90
CA PHE A 150 4.36 -0.79 -0.93
C PHE A 150 3.84 -0.55 0.48
N MET A 151 4.29 -1.37 1.42
CA MET A 151 4.14 -1.06 2.84
C MET A 151 5.05 0.13 3.20
N PRO A 152 4.78 0.86 4.30
CA PRO A 152 5.66 1.95 4.73
C PRO A 152 7.11 1.59 5.04
N SER A 153 7.43 0.33 5.35
CA SER A 153 8.79 -0.15 5.67
C SER A 153 9.75 -0.26 4.50
#